data_AF-A0A7S1FI44-F1
#
_entry.id   AF-A0A7S1FI44-F1
#
_cell.length_a   1.000
_cell.length_b   1.000
_cell.length_c   1.000
_cell.angle_alpha   90.00
_cell.angle_beta   90.00
_cell.angle_gamma   90.00
#
_symmetry.space_group_name_H-M   'P 1'
#
loop_
_entity.id
_entity.type
_entity.pdbx_description
1 polymer ?
#
loop_
_entity_poly.entity_id
_entity_poly.type
_entity_poly.pdbx_seq_one_letter_code
_entity_poly.pdbx_strand_id
1 'polypeptide(L)'
;KTGWSTFVQIPKEVKPNSVSKLVVTGNVLPYGGDKCAPAFLQNVKMTGSMIDNHEVLVRAGPLDGTTPFGVSLNGSDFEAIDTPGSSEMFVGRSFSLTGMISDDEPGVWGPDAKLQMKIGAVSVTVKQHTEGRLADSRSMLDLSVDGLDAVDSVGGWLGVDGALAAGQAPAE
;
A
#
# COMPACT_ATOMS: atom_id res chain seq x y z
N LYS A 1 1.77 4.87 -15.46
CA LYS A 1 3.17 4.39 -15.48
C LYS A 1 3.23 3.06 -14.76
N THR A 2 3.92 2.07 -15.30
CA THR A 2 4.18 0.78 -14.64
C THR A 2 5.54 0.80 -13.93
N GLY A 3 5.76 -0.16 -13.04
CA GLY A 3 6.92 -0.24 -12.15
C GLY A 3 6.76 0.57 -10.86
N TRP A 4 7.86 0.73 -10.13
CA TRP A 4 7.89 1.47 -8.87
C TRP A 4 7.63 2.95 -9.08
N SER A 5 6.54 3.44 -8.48
CA SER A 5 6.11 4.84 -8.53
C SER A 5 5.88 5.38 -7.12
N THR A 6 6.18 6.65 -6.90
CA THR A 6 5.98 7.32 -5.60
C THR A 6 4.55 7.86 -5.48
N PHE A 7 3.81 7.36 -4.51
CA PHE A 7 2.45 7.78 -4.21
C PHE A 7 2.43 8.90 -3.17
N VAL A 8 3.28 8.79 -2.15
CA VAL A 8 3.42 9.81 -1.09
C VAL A 8 4.89 10.05 -0.80
N GLN A 9 5.29 11.31 -0.66
CA GLN A 9 6.59 11.71 -0.15
C GLN A 9 6.44 12.91 0.78
N ILE A 10 6.98 12.79 1.99
CA ILE A 10 6.94 13.82 3.04
C ILE A 10 8.39 14.07 3.51
N PRO A 11 8.86 15.33 3.57
CA PRO A 11 8.28 16.49 2.89
C PRO A 11 8.29 16.31 1.36
N LYS A 12 7.51 17.12 0.63
CA LYS A 12 7.46 17.08 -0.85
C LYS A 12 8.85 17.13 -1.48
N GLU A 13 9.71 18.04 -1.01
CA GLU A 13 11.08 18.19 -1.48
C GLU A 13 12.07 17.80 -0.40
N VAL A 14 13.02 16.93 -0.76
CA VAL A 14 14.05 16.44 0.14
C VAL A 14 15.36 17.09 -0.29
N LYS A 15 15.97 17.85 0.62
CA LYS A 15 17.26 18.51 0.35
C LYS A 15 18.35 17.44 0.14
N PRO A 16 19.40 17.74 -0.63
CA PRO A 16 20.57 16.88 -0.72
C PRO A 16 21.08 16.52 0.68
N ASN A 17 21.34 15.23 0.92
CA ASN A 17 21.81 14.67 2.22
C ASN A 17 20.79 14.73 3.38
N SER A 18 19.50 14.89 3.09
CA SER A 18 18.43 14.73 4.09
C SER A 18 17.63 13.45 3.86
N VAL A 19 17.06 12.89 4.93
CA VAL A 19 16.23 11.69 4.88
C VAL A 19 14.77 12.10 4.82
N SER A 20 14.01 11.52 3.88
CA SER A 20 12.56 11.69 3.83
C SER A 20 11.91 11.26 5.15
N LYS A 21 10.92 12.03 5.61
CA LYS A 21 10.10 11.69 6.77
C LYS A 21 9.28 10.43 6.50
N LEU A 22 8.63 10.36 5.34
CA LEU A 22 7.88 9.20 4.88
C LEU A 22 7.89 9.15 3.35
N VAL A 23 8.08 7.95 2.79
CA VAL A 23 7.94 7.68 1.36
C VAL A 23 7.08 6.42 1.22
N VAL A 24 6.02 6.52 0.43
CA VAL A 24 5.18 5.39 0.04
C VAL A 24 5.33 5.21 -1.47
N THR A 25 5.84 4.06 -1.88
CA THR A 25 5.99 3.68 -3.28
C THR A 25 5.17 2.44 -3.58
N GLY A 26 4.66 2.34 -4.79
CA GLY A 26 3.87 1.21 -5.25
C GLY A 26 4.44 0.62 -6.53
N ASN A 27 4.53 -0.71 -6.62
CA ASN A 27 4.88 -1.40 -7.84
C ASN A 27 3.62 -1.58 -8.70
N VAL A 28 3.51 -0.74 -9.72
CA VAL A 28 2.34 -0.69 -10.61
C VAL A 28 2.52 -1.69 -11.76
N LEU A 29 1.64 -2.69 -11.84
CA LEU A 29 1.60 -3.66 -12.94
C LEU A 29 0.45 -3.37 -13.89
N PRO A 30 0.61 -3.66 -15.19
CA PRO A 30 -0.49 -3.51 -16.15
C PRO A 30 -1.54 -4.60 -15.89
N TYR A 31 -2.82 -4.23 -15.94
CA TYR A 31 -3.93 -5.17 -15.83
C TYR A 31 -4.11 -6.00 -17.11
N GLY A 32 -3.82 -5.42 -18.27
CA GLY A 32 -3.95 -6.06 -19.59
C GLY A 32 -2.70 -5.89 -20.45
N GLY A 33 -2.73 -6.47 -21.66
CA GLY A 33 -1.61 -6.40 -22.60
C GLY A 33 -1.46 -5.07 -23.35
N ASP A 34 -2.45 -4.18 -23.28
CA ASP A 34 -2.42 -2.87 -23.93
C ASP A 34 -1.69 -1.84 -23.06
N LYS A 35 -0.99 -0.90 -23.69
CA LYS A 35 -0.33 0.24 -23.05
C LYS A 35 -1.31 1.21 -22.39
N CYS A 36 -2.58 1.22 -22.84
CA CYS A 36 -3.64 2.04 -22.26
C CYS A 36 -4.56 1.26 -21.31
N ALA A 37 -4.27 -0.02 -21.05
CA ALA A 37 -5.06 -0.80 -20.10
C ALA A 37 -4.93 -0.21 -18.68
N PRO A 38 -5.95 -0.41 -17.82
CA PRO A 38 -5.84 -0.12 -16.40
C PRO A 38 -4.58 -0.75 -15.79
N ALA A 39 -4.15 -0.23 -14.65
CA ALA A 39 -3.00 -0.74 -13.92
C ALA A 39 -3.35 -0.86 -12.44
N PHE A 40 -2.66 -1.74 -11.74
CA PHE A 40 -2.93 -2.06 -10.35
C PHE A 40 -1.63 -2.16 -9.55
N LEU A 41 -1.72 -2.09 -8.22
CA LEU A 41 -0.57 -2.26 -7.35
C LEU A 41 -0.39 -3.73 -6.98
N GLN A 42 0.81 -4.27 -7.18
CA GLN A 42 1.17 -5.61 -6.70
C GLN A 42 1.89 -5.55 -5.35
N ASN A 43 2.66 -4.48 -5.14
CA ASN A 43 3.43 -4.27 -3.92
C ASN A 43 3.35 -2.81 -3.50
N VAL A 44 3.39 -2.58 -2.19
CA VAL A 44 3.53 -1.26 -1.60
C VAL A 44 4.72 -1.29 -0.66
N LYS A 45 5.62 -0.33 -0.80
CA LYS A 45 6.80 -0.18 0.04
C LYS A 45 6.78 1.17 0.75
N MET A 46 6.99 1.14 2.05
CA MET A 46 6.96 2.29 2.95
C MET A 46 8.31 2.41 3.66
N THR A 47 8.94 3.58 3.57
CA THR A 47 10.23 3.87 4.20
C THR A 47 10.24 5.30 4.77
N GLY A 48 11.13 5.58 5.72
CA GLY A 48 11.39 6.95 6.16
C GLY A 48 11.69 7.10 7.65
N SER A 49 12.11 8.29 8.05
CA SER A 49 12.50 8.55 9.44
C SER A 49 11.33 8.56 10.43
N MET A 50 10.09 8.79 9.99
CA MET A 50 8.91 8.69 10.85
C MET A 50 8.58 7.25 11.25
N ILE A 51 9.12 6.26 10.55
CA ILE A 51 9.03 4.84 10.92
C ILE A 51 10.38 4.32 11.41
N ASP A 52 11.16 5.17 12.09
CA ASP A 52 12.48 4.82 12.62
C ASP A 52 13.45 4.26 11.55
N ASN A 53 13.31 4.72 10.30
CA ASN A 53 14.05 4.23 9.13
C ASN A 53 13.83 2.75 8.82
N HIS A 54 12.70 2.17 9.26
CA HIS A 54 12.29 0.84 8.82
C HIS A 54 11.89 0.85 7.34
N GLU A 55 11.98 -0.32 6.73
CA GLU A 55 11.33 -0.63 5.45
C GLU A 55 10.18 -1.60 5.71
N VAL A 56 8.97 -1.22 5.31
CA VAL A 56 7.80 -2.10 5.33
C VAL A 56 7.40 -2.39 3.89
N LEU A 57 7.39 -3.66 3.50
CA LEU A 57 6.99 -4.11 2.17
C LEU A 57 5.73 -4.98 2.28
N VAL A 58 4.68 -4.57 1.59
CA VAL A 58 3.42 -5.30 1.48
C VAL A 58 3.33 -5.91 0.09
N ARG A 59 2.82 -7.13 0.00
CA ARG A 59 2.51 -7.79 -1.28
C ARG A 59 1.05 -8.24 -1.33
N ALA A 60 0.44 -8.13 -2.50
CA ALA A 60 -0.80 -8.84 -2.80
C ALA A 60 -0.53 -10.34 -2.96
N GLY A 61 -1.53 -11.15 -2.60
CA GLY A 61 -1.52 -12.59 -2.83
C GLY A 61 -2.76 -13.29 -2.27
N PRO A 62 -3.14 -14.44 -2.86
CA PRO A 62 -4.29 -15.20 -2.38
C PRO A 62 -4.06 -15.71 -0.96
N LEU A 63 -5.06 -15.58 -0.08
CA LEU A 63 -4.93 -15.94 1.35
C LEU A 63 -4.50 -17.40 1.55
N ASP A 64 -5.00 -18.31 0.73
CA ASP A 64 -4.71 -19.75 0.81
C ASP A 64 -3.54 -20.20 -0.11
N GLY A 65 -2.79 -19.26 -0.69
CA GLY A 65 -1.72 -19.56 -1.65
C GLY A 65 -0.33 -19.74 -1.01
N THR A 66 0.64 -20.11 -1.85
CA THR A 66 2.06 -20.21 -1.44
C THR A 66 2.75 -18.85 -1.30
N THR A 67 2.15 -17.80 -1.84
CA THR A 67 2.60 -16.41 -1.74
C THR A 67 1.44 -15.51 -1.32
N PRO A 68 0.93 -15.66 -0.08
CA PRO A 68 -0.25 -14.94 0.36
C PRO A 68 0.01 -13.46 0.55
N PHE A 69 -1.08 -12.69 0.70
CA PHE A 69 -0.99 -11.34 1.23
C PHE A 69 -0.14 -11.34 2.48
N GLY A 70 0.85 -10.46 2.53
CA GLY A 70 1.77 -10.44 3.64
C GLY A 70 2.61 -9.19 3.69
N VAL A 71 3.28 -9.05 4.83
CA VAL A 71 4.18 -7.95 5.13
C VAL A 71 5.59 -8.47 5.41
N SER A 72 6.59 -7.75 4.95
CA SER A 72 7.99 -7.94 5.30
C SER A 72 8.49 -6.66 5.96
N LEU A 73 9.24 -6.82 7.05
CA LEU A 73 9.82 -5.71 7.80
C LEU A 73 11.35 -5.80 7.69
N ASN A 74 11.98 -4.74 7.19
CA ASN A 74 13.43 -4.62 7.00
C ASN A 74 14.04 -5.77 6.17
N GLY A 75 13.30 -6.26 5.17
CA GLY A 75 13.74 -7.37 4.31
C GLY A 75 13.67 -8.75 4.98
N SER A 76 12.92 -8.88 6.08
CA SER A 76 12.57 -10.19 6.64
C SER A 76 11.78 -11.04 5.66
N ASP A 77 11.61 -12.32 5.98
CA ASP A 77 10.60 -13.13 5.32
C ASP A 77 9.21 -12.50 5.47
N PHE A 78 8.34 -12.77 4.49
CA PHE A 78 6.97 -12.29 4.52
C PHE A 78 6.15 -13.04 5.57
N GLU A 79 5.58 -12.29 6.50
CA GLU A 79 4.56 -12.76 7.43
C GLU A 79 3.19 -12.62 6.78
N ALA A 80 2.45 -13.73 6.68
CA ALA A 80 1.11 -13.74 6.13
C ALA A 80 0.11 -13.14 7.13
N ILE A 81 -0.92 -12.47 6.62
CA ILE A 81 -2.10 -12.15 7.43
C ILE A 81 -3.10 -13.27 7.22
N ASP A 82 -3.21 -14.18 8.20
CA ASP A 82 -4.00 -15.42 8.11
C ASP A 82 -5.07 -15.55 9.21
N THR A 83 -5.15 -14.59 10.13
CA THR A 83 -6.08 -14.62 11.26
C THR A 83 -7.31 -13.75 10.98
N PRO A 84 -8.53 -14.29 11.16
CA PRO A 84 -9.76 -13.48 11.12
C PRO A 84 -9.75 -12.41 12.21
N GLY A 85 -10.15 -11.18 11.87
CA GLY A 85 -10.11 -10.05 12.81
C GLY A 85 -8.77 -9.30 12.79
N SER A 86 -8.53 -8.46 13.79
CA SER A 86 -7.30 -7.64 13.87
C SER A 86 -6.17 -8.39 14.59
N SER A 87 -4.98 -8.42 13.98
CA SER A 87 -3.74 -8.90 14.61
C SER A 87 -2.69 -7.80 14.59
N GLU A 88 -2.02 -7.58 15.72
CA GLU A 88 -0.88 -6.68 15.80
C GLU A 88 0.37 -7.37 15.24
N MET A 89 0.87 -6.88 14.10
CA MET A 89 2.05 -7.46 13.44
C MET A 89 3.34 -6.82 13.95
N PHE A 90 3.27 -5.53 14.30
CA PHE A 90 4.41 -4.80 14.84
C PHE A 90 3.95 -3.64 15.70
N VAL A 91 4.59 -3.44 16.85
CA VAL A 91 4.38 -2.27 17.71
C VAL A 91 5.73 -1.68 18.07
N GLY A 92 6.06 -0.56 17.42
CA GLY A 92 7.26 0.22 17.69
C GLY A 92 6.94 1.49 18.47
N ARG A 93 7.97 2.30 18.72
CA ARG A 93 7.80 3.61 19.37
C ARG A 93 7.16 4.64 18.44
N SER A 94 7.55 4.63 17.16
CA SER A 94 7.13 5.64 16.19
C SER A 94 5.97 5.19 15.30
N PHE A 95 5.76 3.88 15.15
CA PHE A 95 4.66 3.34 14.34
C PHE A 95 4.20 1.96 14.81
N SER A 96 2.99 1.59 14.41
CA SER A 96 2.45 0.24 14.58
C SER A 96 1.88 -0.29 13.27
N LEU A 97 1.90 -1.61 13.11
CA LEU A 97 1.30 -2.35 12.01
C LEU A 97 0.22 -3.28 12.55
N THR A 98 -0.98 -3.17 12.00
CA THR A 98 -2.11 -4.03 12.32
C THR A 98 -2.59 -4.67 11.03
N GLY A 99 -2.55 -6.00 11.00
CA GLY A 99 -3.14 -6.80 9.95
C GLY A 99 -4.60 -7.10 10.26
N MET A 100 -5.46 -7.16 9.26
CA MET A 100 -6.84 -7.56 9.44
C MET A 100 -7.35 -8.34 8.23
N ILE A 101 -8.08 -9.42 8.47
CA ILE A 101 -8.95 -10.03 7.45
C ILE A 101 -10.37 -9.60 7.76
N SER A 102 -11.03 -8.96 6.80
CA SER A 102 -12.42 -8.51 6.93
C SER A 102 -13.19 -8.71 5.65
N ASP A 103 -14.46 -9.07 5.80
CA ASP A 103 -15.43 -9.07 4.72
C ASP A 103 -16.19 -7.73 4.76
N ASP A 104 -15.62 -6.71 4.12
CA ASP A 104 -16.20 -5.36 4.16
C ASP A 104 -17.51 -5.26 3.33
N GLU A 105 -17.70 -6.17 2.35
CA GLU A 105 -18.92 -6.27 1.54
C GLU A 105 -19.43 -7.72 1.46
N PRO A 106 -20.06 -8.22 2.55
CA PRO A 106 -20.48 -9.60 2.64
C PRO A 106 -21.41 -10.01 1.50
N GLY A 107 -21.02 -11.07 0.79
CA GLY A 107 -21.80 -11.65 -0.31
C GLY A 107 -21.59 -10.97 -1.67
N VAL A 108 -20.78 -9.91 -1.75
CA VAL A 108 -20.34 -9.31 -3.02
C VAL A 108 -18.94 -9.81 -3.38
N TRP A 109 -18.00 -9.73 -2.43
CA TRP A 109 -16.61 -10.15 -2.59
C TRP A 109 -16.20 -11.20 -1.54
N GLY A 110 -15.01 -11.80 -1.71
CA GLY A 110 -14.41 -12.64 -0.67
C GLY A 110 -13.78 -11.77 0.43
N PRO A 111 -13.38 -12.37 1.57
CA PRO A 111 -12.69 -11.64 2.62
C PRO A 111 -11.39 -11.03 2.09
N ASP A 112 -11.21 -9.73 2.32
CA ASP A 112 -10.00 -9.01 1.93
C ASP A 112 -9.07 -8.85 3.14
N ALA A 113 -7.79 -9.12 2.92
CA ALA A 113 -6.75 -8.77 3.86
C ALA A 113 -6.43 -7.28 3.73
N LYS A 114 -6.22 -6.60 4.85
CA LYS A 114 -5.78 -5.22 4.91
C LYS A 114 -4.69 -5.06 5.95
N LEU A 115 -3.72 -4.22 5.63
CA LEU A 115 -2.68 -3.78 6.54
C LEU A 115 -2.91 -2.30 6.83
N GLN A 116 -3.02 -1.96 8.11
CA GLN A 116 -3.04 -0.57 8.57
C GLN A 116 -1.73 -0.27 9.30
N MET A 117 -1.06 0.79 8.85
CA MET A 117 0.07 1.39 9.53
C MET A 117 -0.38 2.72 10.16
N LYS A 118 -0.03 2.91 11.44
CA LYS A 118 -0.26 4.19 12.14
C LYS A 118 1.07 4.82 12.50
N ILE A 119 1.25 6.10 12.14
CA ILE A 119 2.47 6.89 12.37
C ILE A 119 2.07 8.27 12.91
N GLY A 120 1.93 8.39 14.22
CA GLY A 120 1.40 9.61 14.84
C GLY A 120 0.00 9.94 14.29
N ALA A 121 -0.14 11.09 13.64
CA ALA A 121 -1.39 11.53 13.00
C ALA A 121 -1.63 10.94 11.60
N VAL A 122 -0.59 10.38 10.95
CA VAL A 122 -0.69 9.81 9.61
C VAL A 122 -1.08 8.33 9.71
N SER A 123 -2.00 7.87 8.86
CA SER A 123 -2.28 6.45 8.69
C SER A 123 -2.14 6.06 7.23
N VAL A 124 -1.53 4.90 6.98
CA VAL A 124 -1.46 4.30 5.65
C VAL A 124 -2.21 2.98 5.71
N THR A 125 -3.18 2.79 4.83
CA THR A 125 -3.92 1.53 4.70
C THR A 125 -3.63 0.93 3.34
N VAL A 126 -3.23 -0.34 3.35
CA VAL A 126 -3.03 -1.16 2.14
C VAL A 126 -4.05 -2.28 2.20
N LYS A 127 -5.06 -2.22 1.34
CA LYS A 127 -6.13 -3.22 1.28
C LYS A 127 -5.93 -4.12 0.07
N GLN A 128 -6.09 -5.42 0.23
CA GLN A 128 -6.19 -6.34 -0.89
C GLN A 128 -7.55 -6.18 -1.56
N HIS A 129 -7.54 -6.21 -2.88
CA HIS A 129 -8.73 -6.37 -3.71
C HIS A 129 -8.50 -7.61 -4.58
N THR A 130 -9.43 -8.56 -4.57
CA THR A 130 -9.32 -9.77 -5.41
C THR A 130 -10.43 -9.83 -6.44
N GLU A 131 -10.06 -9.88 -7.71
CA GLU A 131 -10.98 -10.13 -8.83
C GLU A 131 -10.87 -11.56 -9.33
N GLY A 132 -11.94 -12.06 -9.95
CA GLY A 132 -11.98 -13.42 -10.52
C GLY A 132 -12.20 -14.52 -9.48
N ARG A 133 -12.09 -15.78 -9.90
CA ARG A 133 -12.26 -16.95 -9.03
C ARG A 133 -11.25 -18.03 -9.40
N LEU A 134 -10.78 -18.78 -8.40
CA LEU A 134 -9.90 -19.94 -8.56
C LEU A 134 -8.65 -19.57 -9.40
N ALA A 135 -8.45 -20.26 -10.53
CA ALA A 135 -7.28 -20.10 -11.39
C ALA A 135 -7.20 -18.72 -12.09
N ASP A 136 -8.34 -18.04 -12.24
CA ASP A 136 -8.41 -16.71 -12.84
C ASP A 136 -8.39 -15.60 -11.77
N SER A 137 -8.16 -15.95 -10.50
CA SER A 137 -8.11 -14.95 -9.44
C SER A 137 -6.87 -14.08 -9.55
N ARG A 138 -7.06 -12.77 -9.34
CA ARG A 138 -5.99 -11.78 -9.33
C ARG A 138 -6.11 -10.93 -8.08
N SER A 139 -5.11 -11.03 -7.22
CA SER A 139 -4.98 -10.19 -6.04
C SER A 139 -4.22 -8.91 -6.39
N MET A 140 -4.79 -7.78 -5.99
CA MET A 140 -4.32 -6.43 -6.25
C MET A 140 -4.32 -5.64 -4.93
N LEU A 141 -3.65 -4.50 -4.89
CA LEU A 141 -3.62 -3.63 -3.71
C LEU A 141 -4.26 -2.27 -4.01
N ASP A 142 -5.05 -1.80 -3.06
CA ASP A 142 -5.50 -0.43 -2.93
C ASP A 142 -4.69 0.26 -1.82
N LEU A 143 -4.33 1.52 -2.06
CA LEU A 143 -3.56 2.34 -1.13
C LEU A 143 -4.36 3.59 -0.75
N SER A 144 -4.62 3.77 0.54
CA SER A 144 -5.14 5.02 1.10
C SER A 144 -4.20 5.59 2.16
N VAL A 145 -4.13 6.91 2.23
CA VAL A 145 -3.30 7.63 3.20
C VAL A 145 -4.10 8.78 3.79
N ASP A 146 -4.22 8.77 5.12
CA ASP A 146 -5.00 9.72 5.91
C ASP A 146 -4.08 10.55 6.82
N GLY A 147 -4.56 11.71 7.27
CA GLY A 147 -3.83 12.59 8.20
C GLY A 147 -2.71 13.41 7.54
N LEU A 148 -2.77 13.58 6.22
CA LEU A 148 -1.80 14.36 5.44
C LEU A 148 -1.96 15.89 5.62
N ASP A 149 -3.07 16.35 6.20
CA ASP A 149 -3.32 17.73 6.59
C ASP A 149 -2.47 18.17 7.78
N ALA A 150 -2.01 17.23 8.59
CA ALA A 150 -1.17 17.47 9.76
C ALA A 150 0.34 17.57 9.45
N VAL A 151 0.76 17.53 8.17
CA VAL A 151 2.17 17.56 7.77
C VAL A 151 2.51 18.74 6.85
N ASP A 152 3.78 19.16 6.86
CA ASP A 152 4.23 20.41 6.22
C ASP A 152 4.00 20.46 4.69
N SER A 153 4.32 19.38 3.98
CA SER A 153 4.15 19.28 2.52
C SER A 153 4.17 17.83 2.05
N VAL A 154 3.38 17.53 1.02
CA VAL A 154 3.23 16.16 0.47
C VAL A 154 3.40 16.18 -1.05
N GLY A 155 4.36 15.41 -1.54
CA GLY A 155 4.56 15.11 -2.96
C GLY A 155 4.09 13.70 -3.32
N GLY A 156 4.18 13.34 -4.60
CA GLY A 156 3.74 12.04 -5.13
C GLY A 156 2.32 12.09 -5.71
N TRP A 157 1.83 10.94 -6.20
CA TRP A 157 0.54 10.85 -6.90
C TRP A 157 -0.68 11.17 -6.02
N LEU A 158 -0.59 10.92 -4.71
CA LEU A 158 -1.64 11.24 -3.74
C LEU A 158 -1.36 12.58 -3.03
N GLY A 159 -0.23 13.23 -3.32
CA GLY A 159 0.10 14.57 -2.85
C GLY A 159 -0.58 15.66 -3.69
N VAL A 160 -0.35 16.91 -3.31
CA VAL A 160 -1.00 18.09 -3.93
C VAL A 160 -0.67 18.25 -5.42
N ASP A 161 0.50 17.76 -5.85
CA ASP A 161 0.92 17.78 -7.26
C ASP A 161 0.38 16.59 -8.08
N GLY A 162 0.01 15.50 -7.40
CA GLY A 162 -0.38 14.25 -8.04
C GLY A 162 -1.70 14.34 -8.78
N ALA A 163 -2.65 15.14 -8.29
CA ALA A 163 -3.91 15.43 -8.96
C ALA A 163 -3.71 16.05 -10.36
N LEU A 164 -2.65 16.85 -10.55
CA LEU A 164 -2.32 17.44 -11.85
C LEU A 164 -1.66 16.45 -12.82
N ALA A 165 -1.07 15.36 -12.29
CA ALA A 165 -0.36 14.33 -13.05
C ALA A 165 -1.14 13.02 -13.21
N ALA A 166 -2.30 12.88 -12.58
CA ALA A 166 -3.09 11.64 -12.51
C ALA A 166 -3.74 11.22 -13.85
N GLY A 167 -3.65 12.05 -14.89
CA GLY A 167 -4.35 11.80 -16.16
C GLY A 167 -5.87 11.90 -16.00
N GLN A 168 -6.59 11.71 -17.10
CA GLN A 168 -8.06 11.59 -17.06
C GLN A 168 -8.45 10.12 -16.96
N ALA A 169 -9.54 9.84 -16.24
CA ALA A 169 -10.14 8.51 -16.24
C ALA A 169 -10.47 8.09 -17.69
N PRO A 170 -10.31 6.80 -18.07
CA PRO A 170 -10.79 6.30 -19.35
C PRO A 170 -12.29 6.55 -19.49
N ALA A 171 -12.77 6.75 -20.72
CA ALA A 171 -14.21 6.78 -20.97
C ALA A 171 -14.79 5.38 -20.69
N GLU A 172 -15.94 5.35 -19.99
CA GLU A 172 -16.78 4.14 -19.86
C GLU A 172 -17.25 3.63 -21.22
#